data_AF-A0A1H6E075-F1
#
_entry.id   AF-A0A1H6E075-F1
#
_cell.length_a   1.000
_cell.length_b   1.000
_cell.length_c   1.000
_cell.angle_alpha   90.00
_cell.angle_beta   90.00
_cell.angle_gamma   90.00
#
_symmetry.space_group_name_H-M   'P 1'
#
loop_
_entity.id
_entity.type
_entity.pdbx_description
1 polymer ?
#
loop_
_entity_poly.entity_id
_entity_poly.type
_entity_poly.pdbx_seq_one_letter_code
_entity_poly.pdbx_strand_id
1 'polypeptide(L)' 'MEQSSNPFEPGVRVRATFGRFRDKVGTVVETATGLPEVFDGPVLWVRFDGAEDPGLVAGRFLEAA' A
#
# COMPACT_ATOMS: atom_id res chain seq x y z
N MET A 1 -12.36 6.29 -20.71
CA MET A 1 -11.10 6.30 -19.94
C MET A 1 -11.24 5.21 -18.91
N GLU A 2 -10.59 4.07 -19.16
CA GLU A 2 -10.63 2.95 -18.23
C GLU A 2 -9.86 3.40 -16.99
N GLN A 3 -10.57 3.65 -15.88
CA GLN A 3 -9.93 3.71 -14.57
C GLN A 3 -9.48 2.29 -14.20
N SER A 4 -8.53 1.74 -14.95
CA SER A 4 -7.76 0.57 -14.56
C SER A 4 -6.66 1.04 -13.63
N SER A 5 -7.05 1.45 -12.43
CA SER A 5 -6.10 1.73 -11.34
C SER A 5 -6.82 1.39 -10.05
N ASN A 6 -7.02 0.10 -9.77
CA ASN A 6 -7.40 -0.34 -8.43
C ASN A 6 -6.17 -0.12 -7.53
N PRO A 7 -6.13 0.87 -6.62
CA PRO A 7 -5.23 0.75 -5.49
C PRO A 7 -5.86 -0.33 -4.61
N PHE A 8 -5.15 -1.43 -4.39
CA PHE A 8 -5.60 -2.59 -3.63
C PHE A 8 -6.64 -2.26 -2.54
N GLU A 9 -7.78 -2.95 -2.57
CA GLU A 9 -8.85 -2.72 -1.61
C GLU A 9 -8.43 -3.15 -0.19
N PRO A 10 -9.03 -2.56 0.85
CA PRO A 10 -8.91 -3.06 2.22
C PRO A 10 -9.14 -4.57 2.30
N GLY A 11 -8.25 -5.29 2.99
CA GLY A 11 -8.29 -6.75 3.12
C GLY A 11 -7.48 -7.51 2.06
N VAL A 12 -6.97 -6.84 1.02
CA VAL A 12 -6.12 -7.50 0.03
C VAL A 12 -4.71 -7.74 0.57
N ARG A 13 -4.16 -8.92 0.29
CA ARG A 13 -2.77 -9.28 0.59
C ARG A 13 -1.84 -8.70 -0.45
N VAL A 14 -0.81 -8.00 0.02
CA VAL A 14 0.16 -7.31 -0.81
C VAL A 14 1.58 -7.55 -0.33
N ARG A 15 2.53 -7.50 -1.25
CA ARG A 15 3.97 -7.50 -0.96
C ARG A 15 4.54 -6.15 -1.37
N ALA A 16 5.34 -5.56 -0.50
CA ALA A 16 6.06 -4.33 -0.83
C ALA A 16 7.35 -4.62 -1.60
N THR A 17 7.59 -3.87 -2.68
CA THR A 17 8.75 -4.02 -3.56
C THR A 17 9.84 -2.99 -3.31
N PHE A 18 9.57 -1.98 -2.46
CA PHE A 18 10.48 -0.86 -2.21
C PHE A 18 10.48 -0.40 -0.74
N GLY A 19 11.54 0.32 -0.34
CA GLY A 19 11.68 0.97 0.96
C GLY A 19 11.96 -0.01 2.11
N ARG A 20 11.67 0.43 3.34
CA ARG A 20 11.94 -0.36 4.57
C ARG A 20 11.11 -1.64 4.69
N PHE A 21 10.05 -1.77 3.89
CA PHE A 21 9.14 -2.91 3.88
C PHE A 21 9.36 -3.84 2.71
N ARG A 22 10.41 -3.61 1.91
CA ARG A 22 10.74 -4.46 0.76
C ARG A 22 10.76 -5.94 1.16
N ASP A 23 10.14 -6.77 0.32
CA ASP A 23 9.97 -8.21 0.48
C ASP A 23 9.09 -8.64 1.68
N LYS A 24 8.48 -7.69 2.41
CA LYS A 24 7.48 -8.00 3.43
C LYS A 24 6.09 -8.10 2.80
N VAL A 25 5.32 -9.05 3.33
CA VAL A 25 3.92 -9.25 2.98
C VAL A 25 3.05 -8.66 4.08
N GLY A 26 1.91 -8.09 3.70
CA GLY A 26 0.94 -7.53 4.62
C GLY A 26 -0.45 -7.47 4.01
N THR A 27 -1.37 -6.93 4.78
CA THR A 27 -2.77 -6.72 4.36
C THR A 27 -3.04 -5.22 4.28
N VAL A 28 -3.66 -4.78 3.20
CA VAL A 28 -4.12 -3.39 3.08
C VAL A 28 -5.20 -3.13 4.11
N VAL A 29 -5.04 -2.06 4.87
CA VAL A 29 -5.98 -1.62 5.89
C VAL A 29 -6.92 -0.59 5.29
N GLU A 30 -6.36 0.45 4.68
CA GLU A 30 -7.13 1.55 4.07
C GLU A 30 -6.24 2.38 3.13
N THR A 31 -6.88 3.17 2.27
CA THR A 31 -6.21 4.20 1.47
C THR A 31 -5.99 5.44 2.33
N ALA A 32 -4.73 5.88 2.42
CA ALA A 32 -4.39 7.09 3.15
C ALA A 32 -4.98 8.32 2.46
N THR A 33 -5.57 9.21 3.26
CA THR A 33 -6.18 10.47 2.80
C THR A 33 -5.45 11.66 3.43
N GLY A 34 -5.65 12.87 2.87
CA GLY A 34 -5.04 14.09 3.40
C GLY A 34 -3.52 14.20 3.19
N LEU A 35 -2.97 13.44 2.26
CA LEU A 35 -1.55 13.52 1.90
C LEU A 35 -1.29 14.73 1.00
N PRO A 36 -0.13 15.40 1.14
CA PRO A 36 0.25 16.49 0.27
C PRO A 36 0.39 16.02 -1.19
N GLU A 37 0.10 16.90 -2.14
CA GLU A 37 0.08 16.61 -3.58
C GLU A 37 1.44 16.15 -4.16
N VAL A 38 2.52 16.26 -3.38
CA VAL A 38 3.85 15.72 -3.72
C VAL A 38 3.86 14.19 -3.87
N PHE A 39 2.87 13.49 -3.29
CA PHE A 39 2.73 12.05 -3.47
C PHE A 39 2.06 11.77 -4.82
N ASP A 40 2.86 11.31 -5.77
CA ASP A 40 2.40 10.86 -7.06
C ASP A 40 1.67 9.50 -6.93
N GLY A 41 0.35 9.57 -6.76
CA GLY A 41 -0.55 8.41 -6.74
C GLY A 41 -1.07 7.98 -5.35
N PRO A 42 -1.93 6.95 -5.31
CA PRO A 42 -2.55 6.49 -4.08
C PRO A 42 -1.51 5.89 -3.13
N VAL A 43 -1.67 6.17 -1.83
CA VAL A 43 -0.83 5.62 -0.77
C VAL A 43 -1.72 4.81 0.16
N LEU A 44 -1.25 3.64 0.57
CA LEU A 44 -2.02 2.67 1.34
C LEU A 44 -1.37 2.47 2.71
N TRP A 45 -2.20 2.33 3.74
CA TRP A 45 -1.80 1.78 5.02
C TRP A 45 -1.81 0.25 4.92
N VAL A 46 -0.67 -0.37 5.16
CA VAL A 46 -0.49 -1.83 5.06
C VAL A 46 -0.05 -2.37 6.41
N ARG A 47 -0.83 -3.29 6.98
CA ARG A 47 -0.41 -4.04 8.17
C ARG A 47 0.46 -5.21 7.74
N PHE A 48 1.77 -5.03 7.84
CA PHE A 48 2.76 -6.07 7.52
C PHE A 48 2.78 -7.18 8.56
N ASP A 49 3.06 -8.40 8.12
CA ASP A 49 3.17 -9.55 9.00
C ASP A 49 4.31 -9.34 10.01
N GLY A 50 3.99 -9.52 11.30
CA GLY A 50 4.92 -9.28 12.40
C GLY A 50 5.20 -7.81 12.72
N ALA A 51 4.52 -6.86 12.06
CA ALA A 51 4.55 -5.45 12.46
C ALA A 51 3.42 -5.15 13.44
N GLU A 52 3.73 -4.39 14.50
CA GLU A 52 2.72 -3.93 15.47
C GLU A 52 1.82 -2.86 14.85
N ASP A 53 2.42 -1.93 14.11
CA ASP A 53 1.76 -0.80 13.45
C ASP A 53 1.72 -0.93 11.91
N PRO A 54 0.66 -0.40 11.26
CA PRO A 54 0.60 -0.28 9.81
C PRO A 54 1.72 0.60 9.25
N GLY A 55 2.27 0.18 8.12
CA GLY A 55 3.21 0.96 7.32
C GLY A 55 2.52 1.71 6.19
N LEU A 56 2.90 2.97 5.99
CA LEU A 56 2.46 3.76 4.85
C LEU A 56 3.32 3.43 3.61
N VAL A 57 2.70 3.00 2.52
CA VAL A 57 3.39 2.60 1.28
C VAL A 57 2.61 3.09 0.05
N ALA A 58 3.31 3.69 -0.92
CA ALA A 58 2.66 4.08 -2.18
C ALA A 58 2.21 2.83 -2.96
N GLY A 59 0.99 2.85 -3.49
CA GLY A 59 0.38 1.72 -4.20
C GLY A 59 1.23 1.20 -5.35
N ARG A 60 1.98 2.08 -6.03
CA ARG A 60 2.92 1.70 -7.09
C ARG A 60 4.08 0.80 -6.66
N PHE A 61 4.33 0.70 -5.34
CA PHE A 61 5.36 -0.17 -4.75
C PHE A 61 4.76 -1.41 -4.07
N LEU A 62 3.49 -1.70 -4.33
CA LEU A 62 2.79 -2.87 -3.83
C LEU A 62 2.43 -3.78 -5.00
N GLU A 63 2.55 -5.08 -4.79
CA GLU A 63 2.11 -6.13 -5.70
C GLU A 63 1.17 -7.08 -4.96
N ALA A 64 0.26 -7.75 -5.67
CA ALA A 64 -0.54 -8.83 -5.09
C ALA A 64 0.39 -9.96 -4.59
N ALA A 65 0.14 -10.45 -3.38
CA ALA A 65 0.94 -11.50 -2.74
C ALA A 65 0.22 -12.86 -2.73
#